data_AF-A0A536D2R7-F1
#
_entry.id   AF-A0A536D2R7-F1
#
_cell.length_a   1.000
_cell.length_b   1.000
_cell.length_c   1.000
_cell.angle_alpha   90.00
_cell.angle_beta   90.00
_cell.angle_gamma   90.00
#
_symmetry.space_group_name_H-M   'P 1'
#
loop_
_entity.id
_entity.type
_entity.pdbx_description
1 polymer ?
#
loop_
_entity_poly.entity_id
_entity_poly.type
_entity_poly.pdbx_seq_one_letter_code
_entity_poly.pdbx_strand_id
1 'polypeptide(L)'
;DVNLVSEGLQAKYGELRVTDTGIREATILGQATGSAMRGLKPICDIQYLDYLFYALEEASDDLATLHWRTVGGQKAPVIIRTKGHRLVGIWHSGSPMAVLLHALRGIYIAVPRNTTQAAGMYNTLFRGDNPAVVVEVLNGYRLKERLPDNVGEFTVPLG
;
A
#
# COMPACT_ATOMS: atom_id res chain seq x y z
N ASP A 1 -3.82 4.43 -18.15
CA ASP A 1 -2.48 3.78 -18.10
C ASP A 1 -2.22 3.40 -16.65
N VAL A 2 -1.58 2.25 -16.41
CA VAL A 2 -1.36 1.69 -15.05
C VAL A 2 -0.44 2.57 -14.19
N ASN A 3 0.30 3.49 -14.80
CA ASN A 3 1.21 4.40 -14.10
C ASN A 3 0.58 5.77 -13.78
N LEU A 4 -0.67 6.03 -14.17
CA LEU A 4 -1.31 7.35 -14.02
C LEU A 4 -2.20 7.47 -12.79
N VAL A 5 -2.11 6.55 -11.83
CA VAL A 5 -3.04 6.51 -10.68
C VAL A 5 -2.95 7.77 -9.82
N SER A 6 -1.75 8.36 -9.72
CA SER A 6 -1.50 9.61 -8.98
C SER A 6 -1.39 10.84 -9.89
N GLU A 7 -1.76 10.72 -11.18
CA GLU A 7 -1.65 11.80 -12.15
C GLU A 7 -2.45 13.04 -11.69
N GLY A 8 -1.81 14.20 -11.75
CA GLY A 8 -2.41 15.48 -11.36
C GLY A 8 -2.58 15.69 -9.85
N LEU A 9 -2.36 14.67 -9.00
CA LEU A 9 -2.54 14.82 -7.55
C LEU A 9 -1.50 15.76 -6.94
N GLN A 10 -0.24 15.72 -7.39
CA GLN A 10 0.79 16.66 -6.92
C GLN A 10 0.46 18.10 -7.30
N ALA A 11 0.04 18.36 -8.55
CA ALA A 11 -0.39 19.69 -8.97
C ALA A 11 -1.59 20.20 -8.14
N LYS A 12 -2.50 19.30 -7.74
CA LYS A 12 -3.68 19.63 -6.94
C LYS A 12 -3.39 19.86 -5.44
N TYR A 13 -2.52 19.05 -4.85
CA TYR A 13 -2.31 19.01 -3.39
C TYR A 13 -0.93 19.47 -2.91
N GLY A 14 -0.02 19.77 -3.84
CA GLY A 14 1.33 20.24 -3.57
C GLY A 14 2.34 19.13 -3.31
N GLU A 15 3.62 19.49 -3.46
CA GLU A 15 4.77 18.59 -3.35
C GLU A 15 4.88 17.91 -1.98
N LEU A 16 4.46 18.58 -0.90
CA LEU A 16 4.48 17.99 0.45
C LEU A 16 3.42 16.90 0.69
N ARG A 17 2.39 16.83 -0.16
CA ARG A 17 1.32 15.83 -0.04
C ARG A 17 1.49 14.67 -1.00
N VAL A 18 2.16 14.91 -2.12
CA VAL A 18 2.46 13.93 -3.16
C VAL A 18 3.88 14.21 -3.65
N THR A 19 4.84 13.44 -3.16
CA THR A 19 6.26 13.65 -3.43
C THR A 19 6.81 12.49 -4.26
N ASP A 20 7.58 12.81 -5.30
CA ASP A 20 8.35 11.80 -6.03
C ASP A 20 9.61 11.41 -5.24
N THR A 21 10.02 10.16 -5.35
CA THR A 21 11.17 9.62 -4.63
C THR A 21 12.20 9.04 -5.59
N GLY A 22 13.42 8.80 -5.09
CA GLY A 22 14.37 7.94 -5.80
C GLY A 22 13.87 6.50 -5.91
N ILE A 23 14.46 5.74 -6.84
CA ILE A 23 14.15 4.32 -7.07
C ILE A 23 14.86 3.48 -5.99
N ARG A 24 14.35 3.54 -4.75
CA ARG A 24 14.90 2.90 -3.55
C ARG A 24 13.78 2.52 -2.59
N GLU A 25 13.24 1.32 -2.71
CA GLU A 25 12.05 0.87 -1.98
C GLU A 25 12.24 0.87 -0.46
N ALA A 26 13.40 0.45 0.04
CA ALA A 26 13.72 0.53 1.46
C ALA A 26 13.64 1.98 1.98
N THR A 27 14.18 2.94 1.23
CA THR A 27 14.11 4.37 1.59
C THR A 27 12.67 4.89 1.54
N ILE A 28 11.91 4.52 0.51
CA ILE A 28 10.50 4.89 0.36
C ILE A 28 9.70 4.42 1.57
N LEU A 29 9.88 3.15 1.97
CA LEU A 29 9.17 2.58 3.11
C LEU A 29 9.63 3.19 4.43
N GLY A 30 10.93 3.32 4.67
CA GLY A 30 11.45 3.90 5.91
C GLY A 30 11.02 5.36 6.11
N GLN A 31 10.96 6.15 5.04
CA GLN A 31 10.41 7.52 5.09
C GLN A 31 8.92 7.52 5.44
N ALA A 32 8.14 6.58 4.89
CA ALA A 32 6.74 6.44 5.23
C ALA A 32 6.56 6.00 6.69
N THR A 33 7.31 5.00 7.16
CA THR A 33 7.30 4.54 8.56
C THR A 33 7.62 5.67 9.52
N GLY A 34 8.72 6.41 9.28
CA GLY A 34 9.11 7.55 10.11
C GLY A 34 8.06 8.67 10.12
N SER A 35 7.47 8.98 8.95
CA SER A 35 6.38 9.95 8.85
C SER A 35 5.13 9.52 9.61
N ALA A 36 4.80 8.22 9.56
CA ALA A 36 3.67 7.65 10.27
C ALA A 36 3.84 7.70 11.78
N MET A 37 5.06 7.43 12.28
CA MET A 37 5.42 7.58 13.70
C MET A 37 5.33 9.02 14.19
N ARG A 38 5.40 10.01 13.28
CA ARG A 38 5.16 11.43 13.59
C ARG A 38 3.68 11.83 13.51
N GLY A 39 2.78 10.88 13.32
CA GLY A 39 1.33 11.11 13.35
C GLY A 39 0.68 11.30 11.97
N LEU A 40 1.44 11.15 10.87
CA LEU A 40 0.85 11.16 9.52
C LEU A 40 0.26 9.77 9.17
N LYS A 41 -0.52 9.71 8.09
CA LYS A 41 -1.04 8.46 7.50
C LYS A 41 -0.59 8.35 6.04
N PRO A 42 0.67 7.96 5.79
CA PRO A 42 1.22 7.95 4.45
C PRO A 42 0.71 6.76 3.64
N ILE A 43 0.51 6.99 2.33
CA ILE A 43 0.53 5.94 1.32
C ILE A 43 1.90 6.00 0.65
N CYS A 44 2.66 4.91 0.68
CA CYS A 44 3.88 4.78 -0.13
C CYS A 44 3.61 3.86 -1.32
N ASP A 45 4.08 4.24 -2.51
CA ASP A 45 3.93 3.45 -3.72
C ASP A 45 5.20 2.63 -3.97
N ILE A 46 5.06 1.30 -3.94
CA ILE A 46 6.07 0.37 -4.43
C ILE A 46 5.57 -0.13 -5.78
N GLN A 47 6.23 0.30 -6.85
CA GLN A 47 5.66 0.28 -8.21
C GLN A 47 5.13 -1.09 -8.66
N TYR A 48 5.87 -2.16 -8.35
CA TYR A 48 5.47 -3.55 -8.60
C TYR A 48 5.66 -4.40 -7.35
N LEU A 49 4.81 -5.42 -7.21
CA LEU A 49 4.82 -6.35 -6.07
C LEU A 49 6.19 -7.01 -5.85
N ASP A 50 6.90 -7.28 -6.95
CA ASP A 50 8.24 -7.87 -6.94
C ASP A 50 9.29 -6.94 -6.31
N TYR A 51 9.07 -5.63 -6.31
CA TYR A 51 10.00 -4.68 -5.68
C TYR A 51 9.85 -4.59 -4.17
N LEU A 52 8.78 -5.17 -3.60
CA LEU A 52 8.59 -5.23 -2.15
C LEU A 52 9.72 -6.02 -1.46
N PHE A 53 10.39 -6.92 -2.20
CA PHE A 53 11.59 -7.61 -1.72
C PHE A 53 12.74 -6.66 -1.36
N TYR A 54 12.88 -5.53 -2.04
CA TYR A 54 13.89 -4.52 -1.73
C TYR A 54 13.60 -3.72 -0.47
N ALA A 55 12.38 -3.80 0.06
CA ALA A 55 11.96 -3.21 1.33
C ALA A 55 11.61 -4.26 2.39
N LEU A 56 11.93 -5.55 2.15
CA LEU A 56 11.43 -6.64 2.98
C LEU A 56 11.93 -6.58 4.42
N GLU A 57 13.19 -6.21 4.63
CA GLU A 57 13.78 -6.05 5.96
C GLU A 57 13.01 -5.00 6.78
N GLU A 58 12.89 -3.78 6.27
CA GLU A 58 12.13 -2.67 6.87
C GLU A 58 10.66 -3.05 7.10
N ALA A 59 10.04 -3.74 6.14
CA ALA A 59 8.64 -4.15 6.24
C ALA A 59 8.43 -5.23 7.30
N SER A 60 9.27 -6.26 7.33
CA SER A 60 9.08 -7.46 8.16
C SER A 60 9.61 -7.32 9.58
N ASP A 61 10.65 -6.52 9.80
CA ASP A 61 11.18 -6.27 11.14
C ASP A 61 10.61 -4.96 11.70
N ASP A 62 10.96 -3.83 11.12
CA ASP A 62 10.65 -2.52 11.72
C ASP A 62 9.14 -2.23 11.71
N LEU A 63 8.53 -2.15 10.54
CA LEU A 63 7.13 -1.76 10.41
C LEU A 63 6.17 -2.78 11.04
N ALA A 64 6.36 -4.08 10.73
CA ALA A 64 5.47 -5.13 11.19
C ALA A 64 5.48 -5.33 12.71
N THR A 65 6.65 -5.13 13.36
CA THR A 65 6.80 -5.43 14.79
C THR A 65 6.77 -4.20 15.69
N LEU A 66 6.80 -2.97 15.14
CA LEU A 66 6.86 -1.71 15.90
C LEU A 66 5.87 -1.66 17.06
N HIS A 67 4.59 -1.93 16.80
CA HIS A 67 3.54 -1.82 17.81
C HIS A 67 3.77 -2.81 18.97
N TRP A 68 4.21 -4.02 18.65
CA TRP A 68 4.52 -5.05 19.63
C TRP A 68 5.79 -4.74 20.42
N ARG A 69 6.90 -4.39 19.74
CA ARG A 69 8.19 -4.05 20.35
C ARG A 69 8.11 -2.87 21.30
N THR A 70 7.18 -1.94 21.04
CA THR A 70 6.94 -0.77 21.89
C THR A 70 5.84 -0.97 22.93
N VAL A 71 5.29 -2.19 23.06
CA VAL A 71 4.21 -2.51 24.00
C VAL A 71 3.02 -1.56 23.84
N GLY A 72 2.67 -1.26 22.58
CA GLY A 72 1.60 -0.33 22.22
C GLY A 72 1.98 1.16 22.28
N GLY A 73 3.22 1.51 22.64
CA GLY A 73 3.66 2.91 22.75
C GLY A 73 3.82 3.64 21.42
N GLN A 74 3.99 2.92 20.31
CA GLN A 74 4.07 3.49 18.96
C GLN A 74 3.18 2.73 17.97
N LYS A 75 2.80 3.43 16.90
CA LYS A 75 2.11 2.89 15.72
C LYS A 75 2.63 3.57 14.47
N ALA A 76 2.58 2.86 13.35
CA ALA A 76 2.93 3.38 12.04
C ALA A 76 1.87 2.90 11.01
N PRO A 77 0.74 3.62 10.87
CA PRO A 77 -0.33 3.26 9.94
C PRO A 77 0.04 3.57 8.48
N VAL A 78 1.08 2.90 7.97
CA VAL A 78 1.54 3.02 6.59
C VAL A 78 0.68 2.14 5.69
N ILE A 79 0.19 2.67 4.58
CA ILE A 79 -0.40 1.88 3.51
C ILE A 79 0.62 1.76 2.38
N ILE A 80 1.16 0.57 2.21
CA ILE A 80 2.01 0.20 1.09
C ILE A 80 1.11 -0.15 -0.08
N ARG A 81 1.03 0.75 -1.06
CA ARG A 81 0.33 0.50 -2.32
C ARG A 81 1.29 -0.17 -3.30
N THR A 82 0.84 -1.24 -3.95
CA THR A 82 1.60 -1.90 -5.00
C THR A 82 0.70 -2.53 -6.05
N LYS A 83 1.28 -3.00 -7.15
CA LYS A 83 0.57 -3.56 -8.29
C LYS A 83 1.15 -4.92 -8.65
N GLY A 84 0.30 -5.86 -9.05
CA GLY A 84 0.77 -7.18 -9.44
C GLY A 84 -0.28 -8.03 -10.15
N HIS A 85 -0.03 -9.33 -10.20
CA HIS A 85 -0.96 -10.37 -10.68
C HIS A 85 -1.40 -10.19 -12.14
N ARG A 86 -0.45 -9.82 -13.02
CA ARG A 86 -0.63 -9.80 -14.47
C ARG A 86 0.70 -10.04 -15.16
N LEU A 87 0.66 -10.71 -16.31
CA LEU A 87 1.82 -10.84 -17.17
C LEU A 87 2.31 -9.47 -17.70
N VAL A 88 3.42 -8.96 -17.16
CA VAL A 88 4.12 -7.74 -17.60
C VAL A 88 5.63 -8.02 -17.67
N GLY A 89 6.00 -9.05 -18.44
CA GLY A 89 7.38 -9.56 -18.50
C GLY A 89 7.73 -10.43 -17.28
N ILE A 90 8.76 -11.27 -17.44
CA ILE A 90 9.04 -12.37 -16.48
C ILE A 90 9.24 -11.89 -15.03
N TRP A 91 9.71 -10.65 -14.83
CA TRP A 91 10.01 -10.07 -13.52
C TRP A 91 8.86 -9.25 -12.89
N HIS A 92 7.72 -9.09 -13.56
CA HIS A 92 6.52 -8.40 -13.03
C HIS A 92 5.24 -9.21 -13.17
N SER A 93 5.40 -10.53 -13.33
CA SER A 93 4.31 -11.48 -13.55
C SER A 93 4.10 -12.43 -12.37
N GLY A 94 4.97 -12.34 -11.37
CA GLY A 94 4.94 -13.20 -10.20
C GLY A 94 3.81 -12.86 -9.24
N SER A 95 3.59 -13.78 -8.31
CA SER A 95 2.75 -13.59 -7.13
C SER A 95 3.52 -14.14 -5.93
N PRO A 96 4.50 -13.39 -5.39
CA PRO A 96 5.33 -13.83 -4.26
C PRO A 96 4.56 -13.86 -2.92
N MET A 97 3.24 -14.08 -2.95
CA MET A 97 2.35 -13.99 -1.80
C MET A 97 2.73 -14.94 -0.68
N ALA A 98 3.27 -16.12 -1.00
CA ALA A 98 3.73 -17.07 0.02
C ALA A 98 4.80 -16.43 0.92
N VAL A 99 5.78 -15.73 0.33
CA VAL A 99 6.83 -15.05 1.11
C VAL A 99 6.20 -13.92 1.92
N LEU A 100 5.37 -13.08 1.29
CA LEU A 100 4.79 -11.91 1.94
C LEU A 100 3.88 -12.28 3.11
N LEU A 101 3.04 -13.30 2.96
CA LEU A 101 2.16 -13.80 4.02
C LEU A 101 2.95 -14.31 5.23
N HIS A 102 4.12 -14.92 5.01
CA HIS A 102 4.93 -15.47 6.10
C HIS A 102 5.90 -14.46 6.72
N ALA A 103 6.38 -13.49 5.94
CA ALA A 103 7.34 -12.48 6.37
C ALA A 103 6.68 -11.27 7.05
N LEU A 104 5.52 -10.80 6.54
CA LEU A 104 4.91 -9.54 6.99
C LEU A 104 3.91 -9.73 8.14
N ARG A 105 4.31 -10.47 9.18
CA ARG A 105 3.44 -10.77 10.33
C ARG A 105 3.25 -9.54 11.20
N GLY A 106 2.04 -8.96 11.15
CA GLY A 106 1.73 -7.67 11.78
C GLY A 106 1.27 -6.62 10.78
N ILE A 107 1.30 -6.94 9.48
CA ILE A 107 0.82 -6.09 8.40
C ILE A 107 -0.37 -6.76 7.72
N TYR A 108 -1.46 -6.02 7.50
CA TYR A 108 -2.58 -6.53 6.71
C TYR A 108 -2.17 -6.67 5.24
N ILE A 109 -2.59 -7.76 4.59
CA ILE A 109 -2.39 -7.93 3.15
C ILE A 109 -3.75 -7.98 2.48
N ALA A 110 -4.04 -6.98 1.65
CA ALA A 110 -5.29 -6.83 0.92
C ALA A 110 -5.05 -6.98 -0.59
N VAL A 111 -5.86 -7.81 -1.25
CA VAL A 111 -5.85 -7.99 -2.70
C VAL A 111 -7.26 -7.72 -3.23
N PRO A 112 -7.62 -6.46 -3.51
CA PRO A 112 -8.95 -6.14 -4.00
C PRO A 112 -9.18 -6.79 -5.36
N ARG A 113 -10.34 -7.46 -5.52
CA ARG A 113 -10.70 -8.08 -6.81
C ARG A 113 -11.01 -7.06 -7.91
N ASN A 114 -11.31 -5.83 -7.52
CA ASN A 114 -11.86 -4.80 -8.41
C ASN A 114 -11.66 -3.39 -7.77
N THR A 115 -11.79 -2.34 -8.57
CA THR A 115 -11.50 -0.94 -8.15
C THR A 115 -12.54 -0.39 -7.16
N THR A 116 -13.79 -0.82 -7.25
CA THR A 116 -14.82 -0.47 -6.27
C THR A 116 -14.47 -0.99 -4.88
N GLN A 117 -14.04 -2.25 -4.77
CA GLN A 117 -13.56 -2.81 -3.50
C GLN A 117 -12.25 -2.19 -3.04
N ALA A 118 -11.34 -1.84 -3.97
CA ALA A 118 -10.11 -1.13 -3.60
C ALA A 118 -10.44 0.17 -2.85
N ALA A 119 -11.35 1.01 -3.37
CA ALA A 119 -11.79 2.22 -2.68
C ALA A 119 -12.33 1.92 -1.26
N GLY A 120 -13.13 0.87 -1.12
CA GLY A 120 -13.65 0.44 0.17
C GLY A 120 -12.57 -0.04 1.14
N MET A 121 -11.61 -0.82 0.67
CA MET A 121 -10.49 -1.32 1.49
C MET A 121 -9.57 -0.17 1.94
N TYR A 122 -9.24 0.78 1.05
CA TYR A 122 -8.47 1.97 1.41
C TYR A 122 -9.17 2.77 2.52
N ASN A 123 -10.47 3.03 2.40
CA ASN A 123 -11.22 3.73 3.44
C ASN A 123 -11.23 2.98 4.77
N THR A 124 -11.37 1.65 4.76
CA THR A 124 -11.27 0.82 5.98
C THR A 124 -9.89 0.94 6.61
N LEU A 125 -8.83 0.83 5.80
CA LEU A 125 -7.44 0.95 6.27
C LEU A 125 -7.13 2.34 6.83
N PHE A 126 -7.61 3.40 6.19
CA PHE A 126 -7.43 4.77 6.68
C PHE A 126 -8.15 5.06 8.00
N ARG A 127 -9.26 4.38 8.28
CA ARG A 127 -9.95 4.45 9.58
C ARG A 127 -9.21 3.68 10.66
N GLY A 128 -8.44 2.67 10.28
CA GLY A 128 -7.58 1.90 11.17
C GLY A 128 -6.25 2.58 11.47
N ASP A 129 -5.46 1.90 12.31
CA ASP A 129 -4.13 2.33 12.76
C ASP A 129 -3.04 1.27 12.48
N ASN A 130 -3.40 0.22 11.75
CA ASN A 130 -2.49 -0.88 11.41
C ASN A 130 -1.86 -0.65 10.03
N PRO A 131 -0.60 -1.07 9.83
CA PRO A 131 0.01 -1.05 8.51
C PRO A 131 -0.64 -2.06 7.57
N ALA A 132 -0.58 -1.79 6.27
CA ALA A 132 -1.13 -2.68 5.26
C ALA A 132 -0.36 -2.64 3.93
N VAL A 133 -0.34 -3.77 3.23
CA VAL A 133 -0.02 -3.88 1.80
C VAL A 133 -1.31 -4.03 1.03
N VAL A 134 -1.55 -3.16 0.05
CA VAL A 134 -2.65 -3.27 -0.90
C VAL A 134 -2.07 -3.62 -2.27
N VAL A 135 -2.34 -4.84 -2.72
CA VAL A 135 -1.90 -5.36 -4.02
C VAL A 135 -3.01 -5.17 -5.04
N GLU A 136 -2.94 -4.09 -5.80
CA GLU A 136 -3.90 -3.79 -6.84
C GLU A 136 -3.63 -4.66 -8.08
N VAL A 137 -4.65 -5.40 -8.51
CA VAL A 137 -4.53 -6.28 -9.67
C VAL A 137 -4.46 -5.45 -10.94
N LEU A 138 -3.37 -5.58 -11.70
CA LEU A 138 -3.09 -4.77 -12.89
C LEU A 138 -4.17 -4.86 -13.98
N ASN A 139 -4.89 -5.99 -14.08
CA ASN A 139 -6.01 -6.14 -14.99
C ASN A 139 -7.25 -5.36 -14.55
N GLY A 140 -7.42 -5.10 -13.25
CA GLY A 140 -8.54 -4.32 -12.71
C GLY A 140 -8.58 -2.89 -13.25
N TYR A 141 -7.42 -2.28 -13.51
CA TYR A 141 -7.30 -0.94 -14.09
C TYR A 141 -7.94 -0.78 -15.48
N ARG A 142 -8.22 -1.87 -16.18
CA ARG A 142 -8.81 -1.86 -17.52
C ARG A 142 -10.33 -2.05 -17.48
N LEU A 143 -10.88 -2.36 -16.31
CA LEU A 143 -12.30 -2.59 -16.13
C LEU A 143 -12.98 -1.27 -15.80
N LYS A 144 -14.20 -1.10 -16.33
CA LYS A 144 -15.10 -0.04 -15.89
C LYS A 144 -16.05 -0.64 -14.87
N GLU A 145 -16.03 -0.10 -13.68
CA GLU A 145 -16.86 -0.57 -12.56
C GLU A 145 -17.84 0.51 -12.13
N ARG A 146 -18.90 0.09 -11.44
CA ARG A 146 -19.84 1.04 -10.85
C ARG A 146 -19.17 1.71 -9.66
N LEU A 147 -18.96 3.02 -9.79
CA LEU A 147 -18.53 3.86 -8.68
C LEU A 147 -19.61 3.87 -7.60
N PRO A 148 -19.28 3.63 -6.32
CA PRO A 148 -20.21 3.82 -5.22
C PRO A 148 -20.68 5.28 -5.15
N ASP A 149 -21.96 5.49 -4.88
CA ASP A 149 -22.53 6.84 -4.71
C ASP A 149 -21.92 7.56 -3.49
N ASN A 150 -21.34 6.79 -2.56
CA ASN A 150 -20.70 7.25 -1.32
C ASN A 150 -19.20 6.92 -1.27
N VAL A 151 -18.44 7.10 -2.36
CA VAL A 151 -17.03 6.67 -2.48
C VAL A 151 -16.11 7.09 -1.31
N GLY A 152 -16.33 8.26 -0.69
CA GLY A 152 -15.53 8.73 0.45
C GLY A 152 -15.83 8.03 1.78
N GLU A 153 -16.97 7.35 1.89
CA GLU A 153 -17.42 6.67 3.11
C GLU A 153 -17.57 5.16 2.93
N PHE A 154 -17.67 4.69 1.69
CA PHE A 154 -17.79 3.30 1.32
C PHE A 154 -16.63 2.50 1.91
N THR A 155 -16.92 1.45 2.67
CA THR A 155 -15.92 0.58 3.28
C THR A 155 -16.22 -0.88 2.99
N VAL A 156 -15.17 -1.68 2.89
CA VAL A 156 -15.27 -3.14 2.82
C VAL A 156 -14.56 -3.73 4.05
N PRO A 157 -15.17 -4.69 4.77
CA PRO A 157 -14.52 -5.36 5.89
C PRO A 157 -13.21 -6.05 5.47
N LEU A 158 -12.24 -6.10 6.37
CA LEU A 158 -11.01 -6.87 6.20
C LEU A 158 -11.19 -8.20 6.94
N GLY A 159 -11.55 -9.27 6.21
CA GLY A 159 -11.81 -10.59 6.78
C GLY A 159 -13.19 -10.71 7.41
#